data_AF-J1IZG2-F1
#
_entry.id   AF-J1IZG2-F1
#
_cell.length_a   1.000
_cell.length_b   1.000
_cell.length_c   1.000
_cell.angle_alpha   90.00
_cell.angle_beta   90.00
_cell.angle_gamma   90.00
#
_symmetry.space_group_name_H-M   'P 1'
#
loop_
_entity.id
_entity.type
_entity.pdbx_description
1 polymer ?
#
loop_
_entity_poly.entity_id
_entity_poly.type
_entity_poly.pdbx_seq_one_letter_code
_entity_poly.pdbx_strand_id
1 'polypeptide(L)'
;MTNTVSKNIMFIVIMLLLTAFVISNPSYAASSAGASGLGNIDDVLKNIVSMMTGTTAKLIAIICVAAVGIGWMYGFIDLRKAAYCIIGIGIVFGAPALVGKLAGTTT
;
A
#
# COMPACT_ATOMS: atom_id res chain seq x y z
N MET A 1 25.12 -9.11 -30.70
CA MET A 1 23.76 -9.37 -30.16
C MET A 1 23.73 -9.81 -28.69
N THR A 2 24.84 -9.76 -27.95
CA THR A 2 24.92 -10.15 -26.52
C THR A 2 24.42 -9.09 -25.52
N ASN A 3 24.27 -7.82 -25.96
CA ASN A 3 23.89 -6.70 -25.09
C ASN A 3 22.42 -6.72 -24.63
N THR A 4 21.52 -7.39 -25.35
CA THR A 4 20.09 -7.45 -24.97
C THR A 4 19.86 -8.43 -23.82
N VAL A 5 20.52 -9.60 -23.85
CA VAL A 5 20.39 -10.64 -22.82
C VAL A 5 21.03 -10.18 -21.51
N SER A 6 22.23 -9.59 -21.55
CA SER A 6 22.92 -9.05 -20.37
C SER A 6 22.10 -7.96 -19.67
N LYS A 7 21.49 -7.05 -20.43
CA LYS A 7 20.67 -5.96 -19.90
C LYS A 7 19.37 -6.45 -19.25
N ASN A 8 18.76 -7.52 -19.78
CA ASN A 8 17.60 -8.18 -19.16
C ASN A 8 17.98 -8.90 -17.85
N ILE A 9 19.12 -9.57 -17.82
CA ILE A 9 19.64 -10.23 -16.61
C ILE A 9 19.92 -9.18 -15.53
N MET A 10 20.55 -8.06 -15.88
CA MET A 10 20.82 -6.97 -14.95
C MET A 10 19.53 -6.38 -14.35
N PHE A 11 18.49 -6.21 -15.18
CA PHE A 11 17.18 -5.71 -14.72
C PHE A 11 16.50 -6.69 -13.74
N ILE A 12 16.54 -7.99 -14.04
CA ILE A 12 16.00 -9.04 -13.17
C ILE A 12 16.74 -9.10 -11.82
N VAL A 13 18.07 -9.01 -11.84
CA VAL A 13 18.87 -9.02 -10.61
C VAL A 13 18.57 -7.80 -9.75
N ILE A 14 18.45 -6.61 -10.34
CA ILE A 14 18.10 -5.37 -9.61
C ILE A 14 16.69 -5.47 -8.99
N MET A 15 15.70 -5.99 -9.73
CA MET A 15 14.35 -6.19 -9.20
C MET A 15 14.32 -7.20 -8.05
N LEU A 16 15.03 -8.32 -8.18
CA LEU A 16 15.12 -9.34 -7.13
C LEU A 16 15.76 -8.77 -5.85
N LEU A 17 16.82 -7.97 -5.99
CA LEU A 17 17.53 -7.35 -4.88
C LEU A 17 16.66 -6.28 -4.19
N LEU A 18 15.88 -5.52 -4.97
CA LEU A 18 14.91 -4.55 -4.44
C LEU A 18 13.80 -5.25 -3.66
N THR A 19 13.27 -6.38 -4.16
CA THR A 19 12.28 -7.19 -3.44
C THR A 19 12.86 -7.77 -2.15
N ALA A 20 14.10 -8.28 -2.18
CA ALA A 20 14.78 -8.78 -0.98
C ALA A 20 15.01 -7.68 0.07
N PHE A 21 15.35 -6.46 -0.35
CA PHE A 21 15.49 -5.31 0.54
C PHE A 21 14.16 -4.94 1.23
N VAL A 22 13.05 -4.97 0.48
CA VAL A 22 11.70 -4.70 1.04
C VAL A 22 11.31 -5.76 2.09
N ILE A 23 11.63 -7.04 1.85
CA ILE A 23 11.29 -8.15 2.77
C ILE A 23 12.22 -8.17 4.01
N SER A 24 13.42 -7.61 3.91
CA SER A 24 14.40 -7.57 5.01
C SER A 24 14.00 -6.64 6.17
N ASN A 25 12.96 -5.83 6.00
CA ASN A 25 12.43 -5.00 7.08
C ASN A 25 11.56 -5.84 8.04
N PRO A 26 11.95 -6.00 9.32
CA PRO A 26 11.19 -6.79 10.29
C PRO A 26 9.77 -6.25 10.57
N SER A 27 9.43 -5.04 10.10
CA SER A 27 8.06 -4.51 10.14
C SER A 27 7.07 -5.31 9.29
N TYR A 28 7.52 -6.07 8.29
CA TYR A 28 6.66 -6.92 7.45
C TYR A 28 6.52 -8.35 7.98
N ALA A 29 7.46 -8.79 8.83
CA ALA A 29 7.47 -10.13 9.44
C ALA A 29 6.91 -10.15 10.87
N ALA A 30 6.58 -8.99 11.45
CA ALA A 30 5.83 -8.89 12.69
C ALA A 30 4.35 -9.26 12.46
N SER A 31 4.09 -10.50 12.03
CA SER A 31 2.87 -11.17 12.43
C SER A 31 2.97 -11.31 13.94
N SER A 32 2.23 -10.49 14.68
CA SER A 32 2.04 -10.61 16.11
C SER A 32 1.96 -12.10 16.47
N ALA A 33 2.96 -12.57 17.23
CA ALA A 33 2.99 -13.91 17.78
C ALA A 33 1.67 -14.16 18.51
N GLY A 34 0.79 -14.99 17.92
CA GLY A 34 -0.57 -15.18 18.41
C GLY A 34 -1.56 -15.85 17.47
N ALA A 35 -1.20 -16.17 16.21
CA ALA A 35 -2.10 -16.91 15.31
C ALA A 35 -2.03 -18.43 15.59
N SER A 36 -2.54 -18.84 16.75
CA SER A 36 -2.93 -20.23 17.02
C SER A 36 -4.42 -20.25 17.31
N GLY A 37 -5.18 -20.77 16.35
CA GLY A 37 -6.61 -21.08 16.53
C GLY A 37 -7.55 -19.99 16.02
N LEU A 38 -8.70 -20.45 15.55
CA LEU A 38 -9.87 -19.72 15.05
C LEU A 38 -10.55 -18.87 16.15
N GLY A 39 -9.77 -18.19 16.99
CA GLY A 39 -10.23 -17.23 17.99
C GLY A 39 -10.42 -15.88 17.32
N ASN A 40 -11.69 -15.52 17.11
CA ASN A 40 -12.16 -14.19 16.73
C ASN A 40 -11.73 -13.75 15.33
N ILE A 41 -12.44 -14.21 14.31
CA ILE A 41 -12.43 -13.62 12.95
C ILE A 41 -12.51 -12.08 13.04
N ASP A 42 -13.27 -11.56 13.98
CA ASP A 42 -13.40 -10.13 14.28
C ASP A 42 -12.06 -9.43 14.63
N ASP A 43 -11.18 -10.07 15.43
CA ASP A 43 -9.86 -9.52 15.77
C ASP A 43 -8.90 -9.56 14.58
N VAL A 44 -8.99 -10.62 13.75
CA VAL A 44 -8.22 -10.72 12.51
C VAL A 44 -8.62 -9.61 11.53
N LEU A 45 -9.93 -9.36 11.37
CA LEU A 45 -10.44 -8.30 10.51
C LEU A 45 -10.04 -6.91 11.04
N LYS A 46 -10.12 -6.67 12.34
CA LYS A 46 -9.66 -5.42 12.97
C LYS A 46 -8.16 -5.18 12.77
N ASN A 47 -7.34 -6.22 12.91
CA ASN A 47 -5.90 -6.11 12.71
C ASN A 47 -5.55 -5.81 11.25
N ILE A 48 -6.25 -6.43 10.28
CA ILE A 48 -6.08 -6.12 8.85
C ILE A 48 -6.45 -4.67 8.55
N VAL A 49 -7.59 -4.20 9.04
CA VAL A 49 -8.00 -2.79 8.85
C VAL A 49 -6.98 -1.84 9.49
N SER A 50 -6.53 -2.14 10.71
CA SER A 50 -5.51 -1.35 11.41
C SER A 50 -4.20 -1.27 10.63
N MET A 51 -3.75 -2.36 10.04
CA MET A 51 -2.55 -2.39 9.19
C MET A 51 -2.75 -1.59 7.89
N MET A 52 -3.96 -1.62 7.30
CA MET A 52 -4.28 -0.87 6.08
C MET A 52 -4.48 0.64 6.30
N THR A 53 -4.97 1.06 7.47
CA THR A 53 -5.27 2.47 7.78
C THR A 53 -4.28 3.09 8.76
N GLY A 54 -3.29 2.32 9.22
CA GLY A 54 -2.30 2.72 10.21
C GLY A 54 -1.31 3.78 9.71
N THR A 55 -0.43 4.22 10.60
CA THR A 55 0.58 5.27 10.34
C THR A 55 1.49 4.90 9.17
N THR A 56 1.95 3.65 9.09
CA THR A 56 2.80 3.13 8.00
C THR A 56 2.10 3.24 6.65
N ALA A 57 0.82 2.85 6.55
CA ALA A 57 0.05 2.94 5.31
C ALA A 57 -0.18 4.40 4.88
N LYS A 58 -0.41 5.29 5.86
CA LYS A 58 -0.54 6.73 5.60
C LYS A 58 0.75 7.34 5.04
N LEU A 59 1.91 6.95 5.56
CA LEU A 59 3.23 7.38 5.05
C LEU A 59 3.42 6.97 3.58
N ILE A 60 3.08 5.73 3.24
CA ILE A 60 3.17 5.22 1.86
C ILE A 60 2.20 5.99 0.95
N ALA A 61 0.97 6.24 1.39
CA ALA A 61 0.00 6.99 0.62
C ALA A 61 0.46 8.42 0.30
N ILE A 62 1.10 9.11 1.25
CA ILE A 62 1.64 10.45 1.04
C ILE A 62 2.70 10.45 -0.08
N ILE A 63 3.58 9.45 -0.09
CA ILE A 63 4.60 9.30 -1.15
C ILE A 63 3.93 9.02 -2.52
N CYS A 64 2.89 8.18 -2.56
CA CYS A 64 2.12 7.93 -3.78
C CYS A 64 1.43 9.20 -4.32
N VAL A 65 0.81 10.00 -3.45
CA VAL A 65 0.19 11.28 -3.84
C VAL A 65 1.24 12.23 -4.41
N ALA A 66 2.41 12.33 -3.77
CA ALA A 66 3.50 13.18 -4.25
C ALA A 66 3.98 12.74 -5.64
N ALA A 67 4.14 11.43 -5.87
CA ALA A 67 4.55 10.90 -7.17
C ALA A 67 3.52 11.17 -8.28
N VAL A 68 2.22 11.07 -7.98
CA VAL A 68 1.15 11.41 -8.93
C VAL A 68 1.15 12.90 -9.28
N GLY A 69 1.37 13.77 -8.29
CA GLY A 69 1.50 15.21 -8.51
C GLY A 69 2.66 15.56 -9.44
N ILE A 70 3.82 14.95 -9.21
CA ILE A 70 4.99 15.11 -10.09
C ILE A 70 4.71 14.57 -11.49
N GLY A 71 4.10 13.38 -11.60
CA GLY A 71 3.74 12.77 -12.90
C GLY A 71 2.75 13.60 -13.71
N TRP A 72 1.86 14.33 -13.04
CA TRP A 72 0.94 15.27 -13.70
C TRP A 72 1.67 16.54 -14.18
N MET A 73 2.63 17.06 -13.41
CA MET A 73 3.43 18.23 -13.81
C MET A 73 4.30 17.97 -15.05
N TYR A 74 4.77 16.75 -15.27
CA TYR A 74 5.54 16.38 -16.48
C TYR A 74 4.66 16.03 -17.70
N GLY A 75 3.33 16.13 -17.59
CA GLY A 75 2.41 15.89 -18.71
C GLY A 75 2.32 14.42 -19.16
N PHE A 76 2.90 13.48 -18.41
CA PHE A 76 2.81 12.03 -18.70
C PHE A 76 1.45 11.43 -18.30
N ILE A 77 0.69 12.12 -17.46
CA ILE A 77 -0.57 11.63 -16.88
C ILE A 77 -1.64 12.70 -17.05
N ASP A 78 -2.78 12.37 -17.66
CA ASP A 78 -3.93 13.28 -17.76
C ASP A 78 -4.58 13.57 -16.39
N LEU A 79 -5.16 14.75 -16.24
CA LEU A 79 -5.85 15.21 -15.02
C LEU A 79 -6.92 14.21 -14.56
N ARG A 80 -7.59 13.56 -15.51
CA ARG A 80 -8.59 12.52 -15.23
C ARG A 80 -7.98 11.27 -14.58
N LYS A 81 -6.80 10.84 -15.02
CA LYS A 81 -6.08 9.69 -14.43
C LYS A 81 -5.49 10.03 -13.06
N ALA A 82 -4.98 11.25 -12.90
CA ALA A 82 -4.52 11.74 -11.61
C ALA A 82 -5.67 11.82 -10.59
N ALA A 83 -6.84 12.33 -11.00
CA ALA A 83 -8.02 12.42 -10.15
C ALA A 83 -8.51 11.04 -9.64
N TYR A 84 -8.48 10.00 -10.49
CA TYR A 84 -8.85 8.65 -10.05
C TYR A 84 -7.97 8.12 -8.93
N CYS A 85 -6.67 8.40 -8.96
CA CYS A 85 -5.75 7.97 -7.91
C CYS A 85 -6.06 8.67 -6.58
N ILE A 86 -6.27 9.99 -6.59
CA ILE A 86 -6.58 10.78 -5.40
C ILE A 86 -7.92 10.35 -4.77
N ILE A 87 -8.94 10.10 -5.60
CA ILE A 87 -10.24 9.61 -5.12
C ILE A 87 -10.08 8.22 -4.47
N GLY A 88 -9.33 7.32 -5.08
CA GLY A 88 -9.09 5.98 -4.52
C GLY A 88 -8.44 6.02 -3.14
N ILE A 89 -7.41 6.87 -2.97
CA ILE A 89 -6.75 7.08 -1.68
C ILE A 89 -7.74 7.65 -0.65
N GLY A 90 -8.54 8.65 -1.03
CA GLY A 90 -9.58 9.22 -0.17
C GLY A 90 -10.60 8.19 0.31
N ILE A 91 -10.99 7.23 -0.55
CA ILE A 91 -11.92 6.17 -0.19
C ILE A 91 -11.28 5.16 0.77
N VAL A 92 -10.03 4.73 0.54
CA VAL A 92 -9.36 3.75 1.40
C VAL A 92 -9.23 4.25 2.84
N PHE A 93 -8.85 5.53 3.03
CA PHE A 93 -8.75 6.11 4.37
C PHE A 93 -10.10 6.59 4.93
N GLY A 94 -11.07 6.90 4.08
CA GLY A 94 -12.42 7.34 4.49
C GLY A 94 -13.41 6.22 4.79
N ALA A 95 -13.19 5.02 4.24
CA ALA A 95 -14.04 3.85 4.41
C ALA A 95 -14.38 3.51 5.89
N PRO A 96 -13.42 3.44 6.84
CA PRO A 96 -13.75 3.10 8.22
C PRO A 96 -14.70 4.11 8.87
N ALA A 97 -14.52 5.41 8.59
CA ALA A 97 -15.39 6.45 9.12
C ALA A 97 -16.81 6.38 8.51
N LEU A 98 -16.91 6.17 7.19
CA LEU A 98 -18.18 6.01 6.50
C LEU A 98 -18.98 4.81 7.04
N VAL A 99 -18.33 3.65 7.13
CA VAL A 99 -18.96 2.41 7.62
C VAL A 99 -19.33 2.55 9.10
N GLY A 100 -18.49 3.17 9.93
CA GLY A 100 -18.80 3.44 11.33
C GLY A 100 -20.06 4.29 11.52
N LYS A 101 -20.25 5.32 10.69
CA LYS A 101 -21.48 6.15 10.71
C LYS A 101 -22.72 5.40 10.22
N LEU A 102 -22.58 4.52 9.21
CA LEU A 102 -23.68 3.71 8.68
C LEU A 102 -24.09 2.57 9.64
N ALA A 103 -23.13 1.99 10.35
CA ALA A 103 -23.37 0.93 11.33
C ALA A 103 -23.96 1.45 12.65
N GLY A 104 -24.25 2.75 12.77
CA GLY A 104 -24.80 3.36 13.99
C GLY A 104 -23.83 3.39 15.18
N THR A 105 -22.56 3.05 14.97
CA THR A 105 -21.55 3.04 16.03
C THR A 105 -21.08 4.48 16.26
N THR A 106 -21.70 5.12 17.25
CA THR A 106 -21.44 6.51 17.62
C THR A 106 -20.45 6.55 18.79
N THR A 107 -19.20 6.12 18.58
CA THR A 107 -17.99 6.50 19.36
C THR A 107 -16.75 5.92 18.72
#